data_AF-A0A259SSB9-F1
#
_entry.id   AF-A0A259SSB9-F1
#
_cell.length_a   1.000
_cell.length_b   1.000
_cell.length_c   1.000
_cell.angle_alpha   90.00
_cell.angle_beta   90.00
_cell.angle_gamma   90.00
#
_symmetry.space_group_name_H-M   'P 1'
#
loop_
_entity.id
_entity.type
_entity.pdbx_description
1 polymer ?
#
loop_
_entity_poly.entity_id
_entity_poly.type
_entity_poly.pdbx_seq_one_letter_code
_entity_poly.pdbx_strand_id
1 'polypeptide(L)' 'MSAARPADGRLLALTAVEGFSVKDAAAAVGISESAAKMRLSRLRRRLAVVIEGRPVPEGEVP' A
#
# COMPACT_ATOMS: atom_id res chain seq x y z
N MET A 1 -4.08 16.10 1.78
CA MET A 1 -4.34 14.65 1.85
C MET A 1 -4.05 14.02 0.50
N SER A 2 -2.97 13.24 0.37
CA SER A 2 -2.84 12.28 -0.72
C SER A 2 -2.69 10.91 -0.06
N ALA A 3 -3.84 10.30 0.23
CA ALA A 3 -3.94 8.99 0.84
C ALA A 3 -3.41 7.95 -0.16
N ALA A 4 -2.19 7.48 0.09
CA ALA A 4 -1.44 6.56 -0.77
C ALA A 4 -1.04 7.17 -2.13
N ARG A 5 0.21 6.94 -2.57
CA ARG A 5 0.58 7.20 -3.97
C ARG A 5 -0.39 6.39 -4.84
N PRO A 6 -0.89 6.89 -5.99
CA PRO A 6 -1.86 6.17 -6.82
C PRO A 6 -1.44 4.72 -7.14
N ALA A 7 -0.13 4.49 -7.28
CA ALA A 7 0.44 3.16 -7.47
C ALA A 7 0.27 2.21 -6.27
N ASP A 8 0.30 2.72 -5.03
CA ASP A 8 0.16 1.92 -3.81
C ASP A 8 -1.30 1.46 -3.63
N GLY A 9 -2.27 2.33 -3.95
CA GLY A 9 -3.70 1.97 -3.94
C GLY A 9 -4.03 0.89 -4.96
N ARG A 10 -3.48 1.00 -6.18
CA ARG A 10 -3.64 -0.03 -7.22
C ARG A 10 -3.02 -1.37 -6.81
N LEU A 11 -1.85 -1.35 -6.19
CA LEU A 11 -1.18 -2.56 -5.68
C LEU A 11 -2.03 -3.27 -4.60
N LEU A 12 -2.71 -2.51 -3.75
CA LEU A 12 -3.63 -3.05 -2.75
C LEU A 12 -4.87 -3.67 -3.40
N ALA A 13 -5.48 -3.00 -4.38
CA ALA A 13 -6.66 -3.51 -5.08
C ALA A 13 -6.39 -4.85 -5.77
N LEU A 14 -5.31 -4.94 -6.56
CA LEU A 14 -4.92 -6.16 -7.25
C LEU A 14 -4.72 -7.34 -6.29
N THR A 15 -4.08 -7.10 -5.14
CA THR A 15 -3.75 -8.17 -4.20
C THR A 15 -4.90 -8.55 -3.26
N ALA A 16 -5.68 -7.58 -2.78
CA ALA A 16 -6.70 -7.80 -1.74
C ALA A 16 -8.12 -8.00 -2.30
N VAL A 17 -8.42 -7.42 -3.47
CA VAL A 17 -9.75 -7.51 -4.10
C VAL A 17 -9.73 -8.52 -5.24
N GLU A 18 -8.71 -8.46 -6.10
CA GLU A 18 -8.63 -9.34 -7.28
C GLU A 18 -7.88 -10.66 -7.00
N GLY A 19 -7.22 -10.79 -5.84
CA GLY A 19 -6.55 -12.03 -5.42
C GLY A 19 -5.22 -12.31 -6.13
N PHE A 20 -4.62 -11.31 -6.79
CA PHE A 20 -3.33 -11.48 -7.46
C PHE A 20 -2.22 -11.77 -6.43
N SER A 21 -1.24 -12.58 -6.85
CA SER A 21 0.00 -12.69 -6.09
C SER A 21 0.72 -11.33 -6.04
N VAL A 22 1.53 -11.10 -5.02
CA VAL A 22 2.31 -9.85 -4.90
C VAL A 22 3.26 -9.69 -6.10
N LYS A 23 3.76 -10.80 -6.64
CA LYS A 23 4.63 -10.82 -7.83
C LYS A 23 3.87 -10.32 -9.07
N ASP A 24 2.68 -10.84 -9.31
CA ASP A 24 1.88 -10.47 -10.49
C ASP A 24 1.37 -9.03 -10.39
N ALA A 25 0.94 -8.62 -9.20
CA ALA A 25 0.56 -7.24 -8.94
C ALA A 25 1.74 -6.27 -9.12
N ALA A 26 2.95 -6.65 -8.70
CA ALA A 26 4.16 -5.85 -8.89
C ALA A 26 4.48 -5.67 -10.38
N ALA A 27 4.39 -6.75 -11.16
CA ALA A 27 4.58 -6.70 -12.62
C ALA A 27 3.53 -5.79 -13.28
N ALA A 28 2.26 -5.90 -12.88
CA ALA A 28 1.16 -5.10 -13.42
C ALA A 28 1.31 -3.59 -13.17
N VAL A 29 2.03 -3.18 -12.11
CA VAL A 29 2.30 -1.77 -11.80
C VAL A 29 3.74 -1.34 -12.11
N GLY A 30 4.55 -2.20 -12.72
CA GLY A 30 5.89 -1.87 -13.19
C GLY A 30 6.95 -1.70 -12.11
N ILE A 31 6.90 -2.48 -11.01
CA ILE A 31 7.89 -2.44 -9.92
C ILE A 31 8.41 -3.83 -9.57
N SER A 32 9.51 -3.90 -8.80
CA SER A 32 10.00 -5.16 -8.26
C SER A 32 9.05 -5.71 -7.18
N GLU A 33 9.03 -7.04 -7.04
CA GLU A 33 8.25 -7.71 -5.98
C GLU A 33 8.68 -7.24 -4.57
N SER A 34 9.98 -7.02 -4.35
CA SER A 34 10.49 -6.49 -3.07
C SER A 34 9.97 -5.09 -2.76
N ALA A 35 9.94 -4.20 -3.77
CA ALA A 35 9.36 -2.87 -3.62
C ALA A 35 7.85 -2.93 -3.36
N ALA A 36 7.13 -3.85 -4.03
CA ALA A 36 5.71 -4.08 -3.80
C ALA A 36 5.41 -4.52 -2.37
N LYS A 37 6.14 -5.53 -1.84
CA LYS A 37 6.01 -5.99 -0.44
C LYS A 37 6.20 -4.84 0.55
N MET A 38 7.25 -4.04 0.35
CA MET A 38 7.55 -2.92 1.26
C MET A 38 6.45 -1.84 1.22
N ARG A 39 5.94 -1.51 0.02
CA ARG A 39 4.86 -0.54 -0.16
C ARG A 39 3.55 -1.03 0.45
N LEU A 40 3.17 -2.29 0.23
CA LEU A 40 1.98 -2.89 0.86
C LEU A 40 2.07 -2.87 2.38
N SER A 41 3.24 -3.20 2.94
CA SER A 41 3.45 -3.16 4.40
C SER A 41 3.20 -1.76 4.97
N ARG A 42 3.84 -0.73 4.38
CA ARG A 42 3.65 0.67 4.81
C ARG A 42 2.21 1.13 4.62
N LEU A 43 1.58 0.79 3.49
CA LEU A 43 0.19 1.15 3.22
C LEU A 43 -0.77 0.52 4.23
N ARG A 44 -0.62 -0.78 4.53
CA ARG A 44 -1.45 -1.49 5.52
C ARG A 44 -1.29 -0.89 6.92
N ARG A 45 -0.07 -0.53 7.32
CA ARG A 45 0.17 0.16 8.59
C ARG A 45 -0.56 1.50 8.67
N ARG A 46 -0.48 2.33 7.61
CA ARG A 46 -1.21 3.60 7.55
C ARG A 46 -2.72 3.40 7.59
N LEU A 47 -3.25 2.41 6.88
CA LEU A 47 -4.67 2.09 6.90
C LEU A 47 -5.14 1.62 8.29
N ALA A 48 -4.35 0.78 8.97
CA ALA A 48 -4.65 0.35 10.33
C ALA A 48 -4.79 1.54 11.28
N VAL A 49 -3.86 2.51 11.22
CA VAL A 49 -3.94 3.74 12.03
C VAL A 49 -5.24 4.51 11.77
N VAL A 50 -5.63 4.68 10.50
CA VAL A 50 -6.85 5.40 10.12
C VAL A 50 -8.11 4.64 10.58
N ILE A 51 -8.15 3.32 10.40
CA ILE A 51 -9.28 2.47 10.79
C ILE A 51 -9.44 2.44 12.32
N GLU A 52 -8.35 2.37 13.06
CA GLU A 52 -8.35 2.36 14.52
C GLU A 52 -8.64 3.76 15.13
N GLY A 53 -8.79 4.80 14.30
CA GLY A 53 -8.99 6.18 14.76
C GLY A 53 -7.81 6.72 15.55
N ARG A 54 -6.62 6.11 15.42
CA ARG A 54 -5.42 6.55 16.12
C ARG A 54 -4.86 7.80 15.44
N PRO A 55 -4.36 8.78 16.21
CA PRO A 55 -3.67 9.92 15.62
C PRO A 55 -2.47 9.43 14.82
N VAL A 56 -2.37 9.89 13.57
CA VAL A 56 -1.21 9.59 12.71
C VAL A 56 0.01 10.24 13.36
N PRO A 57 1.06 9.48 13.73
CA PRO A 57 2.23 10.04 14.38
C PRO A 57 2.87 11.11 13.49
N GLU A 58 3.08 12.30 14.06
CA GLU A 58 3.75 13.42 13.39
C GLU A 58 5.15 12.98 12.94
N GLY A 59 5.47 13.20 11.66
CA GLY A 59 6.72 12.76 11.03
C GLY A 59 6.57 11.70 9.94
N GLU A 60 5.37 11.13 9.75
CA GLU A 60 5.06 10.20 8.65
C GLU A 60 4.26 10.90 7.53
N VAL A 61 4.66 12.11 7.14
CA VAL A 61 4.14 12.80 5.95
C VAL A 61 5.33 13.28 5.10
N PRO A 62 5.44 12.88 3.82
CA PRO A 62 6.44 13.42 2.90
C PRO A 62 6.16 14.87 2.49
#